data_AF-A0A286UU55-F1
#
_entry.id   AF-A0A286UU55-F1
#
_cell.length_a   1.000
_cell.length_b   1.000
_cell.length_c   1.000
_cell.angle_alpha   90.00
_cell.angle_beta   90.00
_cell.angle_gamma   90.00
#
_symmetry.space_group_name_H-M   'P 1'
#
loop_
_entity.id
_entity.type
_entity.pdbx_description
1 polymer ?
#
loop_
_entity_poly.entity_id
_entity_poly.type
_entity_poly.pdbx_seq_one_letter_code
_entity_poly.pdbx_strand_id
1 'polypeptide(L)'
;MDRIANTSDTLKLAYQAISYKPFLSLFNMTGVASTYPELAGVVEYAASTVFEIRSNPSSTSDPLVRLLFKNGSADSTFATLNMFNLPTADVSLSVFKSKFQRAAINSTSDWCIVCANGADRGCGTCENPALASAAAAAIAEENGSGNGKLTLAEAGVIGAAVTAATFIALFAALVFLGIISVGRKSTRGAGNKFETGSSTEKLDHESDHSGSRTGQ
;
A
#
# COMPACT_ATOMS: atom_id res chain seq x y z
N MET A 1 12.74 18.39 -1.21
CA MET A 1 13.31 19.72 -1.53
C MET A 1 13.31 20.65 -0.33
N ASP A 2 12.30 20.59 0.55
CA ASP A 2 12.21 21.44 1.75
C ASP A 2 13.47 21.42 2.63
N ARG A 3 14.13 20.26 2.80
CA ARG A 3 15.42 20.17 3.49
C ARG A 3 16.53 20.99 2.81
N ILE A 4 16.68 20.86 1.50
CA ILE A 4 17.71 21.60 0.74
C ILE A 4 17.41 23.11 0.74
N ALA A 5 16.12 23.48 0.69
CA ALA A 5 15.67 24.87 0.77
C ALA A 5 15.85 25.50 2.17
N ASN A 6 15.87 24.68 3.23
CA ASN A 6 16.13 25.14 4.58
C ASN A 6 17.62 25.46 4.74
N THR A 7 17.95 26.75 4.91
CA THR A 7 19.34 27.22 5.03
C THR A 7 20.08 26.64 6.24
N SER A 8 19.35 26.31 7.31
CA SER A 8 19.88 25.70 8.53
C SER A 8 20.11 24.19 8.42
N ASP A 9 19.55 23.52 7.40
CA ASP A 9 19.81 22.10 7.15
C ASP A 9 21.17 21.94 6.44
N THR A 10 21.93 20.92 6.82
CA THR A 10 23.26 20.64 6.26
C THR A 10 23.19 19.91 4.91
N LEU A 11 22.03 19.38 4.52
CA LEU A 11 21.85 18.71 3.23
C LEU A 11 21.88 19.71 2.06
N LYS A 12 23.00 19.73 1.31
CA LYS A 12 23.16 20.60 0.12
C LYS A 12 23.04 19.85 -1.21
N LEU A 13 23.26 18.53 -1.21
CA LEU A 13 23.17 17.69 -2.40
C LEU A 13 22.44 16.39 -2.06
N ALA A 14 21.47 16.02 -2.90
CA ALA A 14 20.84 14.71 -2.87
C ALA A 14 21.00 14.07 -4.24
N TYR A 15 21.53 12.85 -4.28
CA TYR A 15 21.77 12.11 -5.51
C TYR A 15 20.90 10.86 -5.54
N GLN A 16 20.30 10.59 -6.69
CA GLN A 16 19.52 9.37 -6.95
C GLN A 16 19.89 8.81 -8.31
N ALA A 17 20.29 7.54 -8.32
CA ALA A 17 20.47 6.77 -9.55
C ALA A 17 19.15 6.06 -9.88
N ILE A 18 18.60 6.33 -11.05
CA ILE A 18 17.29 5.84 -11.49
C ILE A 18 17.36 5.37 -12.93
N SER A 19 16.38 4.55 -13.34
CA SER A 19 16.24 4.14 -14.75
C SER A 19 15.74 5.28 -15.64
N TYR A 20 15.67 5.07 -16.95
CA TYR A 20 15.19 6.07 -17.91
C TYR A 20 13.70 6.43 -17.74
N LYS A 21 12.87 5.52 -17.22
CA LYS A 21 11.40 5.71 -17.15
C LYS A 21 10.99 6.95 -16.34
N PRO A 22 11.54 7.19 -15.13
CA PRO A 22 11.34 8.44 -14.40
C PRO A 22 11.62 9.72 -15.19
N PHE A 23 12.58 9.74 -16.11
CA PHE A 23 12.83 10.93 -16.95
C PHE A 23 11.62 11.22 -17.83
N LEU A 24 11.07 10.20 -18.50
CA LEU A 24 9.87 10.34 -19.33
C LEU A 24 8.68 10.86 -18.53
N SER A 25 8.44 10.27 -17.36
CA SER A 25 7.39 10.72 -16.45
C SER A 25 7.60 12.17 -16.02
N LEU A 26 8.83 12.53 -15.64
CA LEU A 26 9.15 13.89 -15.20
C LEU A 26 8.95 14.91 -16.34
N PHE A 27 9.45 14.63 -17.54
CA PHE A 27 9.35 15.55 -18.67
C PHE A 27 7.92 15.74 -19.14
N ASN A 28 7.09 14.70 -19.03
CA ASN A 28 5.66 14.82 -19.30
C ASN A 28 4.94 15.65 -18.22
N MET A 29 5.17 15.33 -16.94
CA MET A 29 4.54 16.06 -15.81
C MET A 29 4.93 17.54 -15.76
N THR A 30 6.15 17.86 -16.15
CA THR A 30 6.64 19.24 -16.23
C THR A 30 6.32 19.91 -17.55
N GLY A 31 5.75 19.22 -18.55
CA GLY A 31 5.52 19.78 -19.88
C GLY A 31 6.79 20.06 -20.69
N VAL A 32 7.96 19.69 -20.19
CA VAL A 32 9.26 19.85 -20.86
C VAL A 32 9.25 19.17 -22.23
N ALA A 33 8.69 17.97 -22.34
CA ALA A 33 8.61 17.25 -23.62
C ALA A 33 7.73 17.98 -24.67
N SER A 34 6.87 18.90 -24.26
CA SER A 34 6.10 19.74 -25.19
C SER A 34 6.92 20.91 -25.74
N THR A 35 7.87 21.42 -24.96
CA THR A 35 8.75 22.53 -25.36
C THR A 35 9.99 22.03 -26.10
N TYR A 36 10.47 20.83 -25.74
CA TYR A 36 11.66 20.16 -26.26
C TYR A 36 11.25 18.76 -26.76
N PRO A 37 10.71 18.64 -27.99
CA PRO A 37 10.15 17.38 -28.51
C PRO A 37 11.13 16.21 -28.54
N GLU A 38 12.44 16.49 -28.62
CA GLU A 38 13.50 15.50 -28.53
C GLU A 38 13.52 14.75 -27.18
N LEU A 39 12.95 15.34 -26.14
CA LEU A 39 12.85 14.76 -24.80
C LEU A 39 11.58 13.91 -24.58
N ALA A 40 10.77 13.70 -25.62
CA ALA A 40 9.65 12.76 -25.57
C ALA A 40 10.10 11.29 -25.65
N GLY A 41 11.34 11.04 -26.10
CA GLY A 41 11.92 9.71 -26.26
C GLY A 41 12.77 9.25 -25.07
N VAL A 42 13.25 8.01 -25.16
CA VAL A 42 14.18 7.42 -24.17
C VAL A 42 15.47 8.23 -24.13
N VAL A 43 15.91 8.60 -22.92
CA VAL A 43 17.17 9.31 -22.70
C VAL A 43 18.39 8.40 -22.89
N GLU A 44 19.52 8.99 -23.25
CA GLU A 44 20.77 8.29 -23.47
C GLU A 44 21.40 7.77 -22.16
N TYR A 45 22.30 6.80 -22.28
CA TYR A 45 22.99 6.24 -21.13
C TYR A 45 23.80 7.30 -20.37
N ALA A 46 23.68 7.28 -19.04
CA ALA A 46 24.21 8.30 -18.12
C ALA A 46 23.57 9.69 -18.26
N ALA A 47 22.34 9.77 -18.80
CA ALA A 47 21.57 10.99 -18.73
C ALA A 47 21.35 11.42 -17.27
N SER A 48 21.35 12.73 -17.06
CA SER A 48 21.27 13.32 -15.74
C SER A 48 20.37 14.54 -15.77
N THR A 49 19.55 14.66 -14.73
CA THR A 49 18.75 15.85 -14.47
C THR A 49 19.08 16.39 -13.09
N VAL A 50 19.09 17.72 -12.96
CA VAL A 50 19.41 18.42 -11.71
C VAL A 50 18.32 19.43 -11.44
N PHE A 51 17.81 19.40 -10.20
CA PHE A 51 17.01 20.49 -9.67
C PHE A 51 17.89 21.34 -8.75
N GLU A 52 18.17 22.57 -9.17
CA GLU A 52 18.87 23.54 -8.33
C GLU A 52 17.86 24.35 -7.52
N ILE A 53 18.10 24.46 -6.22
CA ILE A 53 17.40 25.42 -5.35
C ILE A 53 18.26 26.68 -5.27
N ARG A 54 17.70 27.83 -5.64
CA ARG A 54 18.41 29.09 -5.79
C ARG A 54 17.73 30.18 -4.95
N SER A 55 18.52 31.15 -4.47
CA SER A 55 17.97 32.32 -3.79
C SER A 55 17.08 33.12 -4.74
N ASN A 56 15.95 33.61 -4.22
CA ASN A 56 15.05 34.47 -4.96
C ASN A 56 15.30 35.93 -4.55
N PRO A 57 15.73 36.81 -5.48
CA PRO A 57 16.01 38.21 -5.14
C PRO A 57 14.74 38.98 -4.76
N SER A 58 13.57 38.52 -5.19
CA SER A 58 12.28 39.16 -4.92
C SER A 58 11.56 38.61 -3.68
N SER A 59 12.05 37.51 -3.09
CA SER A 59 11.46 36.91 -1.89
C SER A 59 12.49 36.09 -1.11
N THR A 60 12.66 36.38 0.18
CA THR A 60 13.57 35.61 1.02
C THR A 60 12.97 34.28 1.51
N SER A 61 11.64 34.12 1.44
CA SER A 61 10.93 32.96 1.96
C SER A 61 10.57 31.91 0.90
N ASP A 62 10.63 32.25 -0.39
CA ASP A 62 10.27 31.35 -1.49
C ASP A 62 11.40 31.27 -2.53
N PRO A 63 12.31 30.28 -2.40
CA PRO A 63 13.42 30.13 -3.32
C PRO A 63 12.96 29.71 -4.72
N LEU A 64 13.87 29.82 -5.69
CA LEU A 64 13.64 29.39 -7.07
C LEU A 64 14.13 27.96 -7.28
N VAL A 65 13.50 27.27 -8.21
CA VAL A 65 13.86 25.94 -8.70
C VAL A 65 14.21 26.06 -10.17
N ARG A 66 15.40 25.56 -10.54
CA ARG A 66 15.84 25.43 -11.93
C ARG A 66 16.01 23.97 -12.30
N LEU A 67 15.53 23.60 -13.48
CA LEU A 67 15.75 22.27 -14.05
C LEU A 67 16.92 22.32 -15.05
N LEU A 68 17.90 21.47 -14.83
CA LEU A 68 18.95 21.20 -15.80
C LEU A 68 18.89 19.76 -16.29
N PHE A 69 19.35 19.56 -17.52
CA PHE A 69 19.41 18.25 -18.15
C PHE A 69 20.66 18.09 -19.01
N LYS A 70 21.18 16.87 -19.02
CA LYS A 70 22.28 16.43 -19.89
C LYS A 70 21.95 15.05 -20.42
N ASN A 71 21.95 14.88 -21.75
CA ASN A 71 21.51 13.63 -22.38
C ASN A 71 22.68 12.68 -22.60
N GLY A 72 23.13 12.07 -21.51
CA GLY A 72 24.12 11.01 -21.55
C GLY A 72 25.57 11.48 -21.49
N SER A 73 26.48 10.58 -21.83
CA SER A 73 27.92 10.82 -21.73
C SER A 73 28.50 11.60 -22.91
N ALA A 74 27.82 11.59 -24.07
CA ALA A 74 28.25 12.32 -25.25
C ALA A 74 28.05 13.83 -25.10
N ASP A 75 27.05 14.25 -24.33
CA ASP A 75 26.80 15.64 -24.01
C ASP A 75 27.85 16.18 -23.02
N SER A 76 28.49 17.29 -23.39
CA SER A 76 29.54 17.93 -22.58
C SER A 76 29.00 18.86 -21.50
N THR A 77 27.76 19.35 -21.62
CA THR A 77 27.22 20.44 -20.79
C THR A 77 25.78 20.19 -20.40
N PHE A 78 25.38 20.71 -19.24
CA PHE A 78 23.98 20.76 -18.83
C PHE A 78 23.24 21.91 -19.53
N ALA A 79 22.12 21.60 -20.17
CA ALA A 79 21.16 22.57 -20.67
C ALA A 79 20.15 22.94 -19.58
N THR A 80 19.78 24.22 -19.51
CA THR A 80 18.68 24.68 -18.65
C THR A 80 17.36 24.48 -19.39
N LEU A 81 16.38 23.82 -18.76
CA LEU A 81 15.08 23.53 -19.34
C LEU A 81 13.99 24.35 -18.66
N ASN A 82 13.07 24.89 -19.47
CA ASN A 82 11.88 25.56 -18.96
C ASN A 82 10.81 24.54 -18.55
N MET A 83 10.26 24.71 -17.34
CA MET A 83 9.20 23.87 -16.82
C MET A 83 7.82 24.53 -16.95
N PHE A 84 6.79 23.69 -17.00
CA PHE A 84 5.37 24.02 -16.98
C PHE A 84 4.90 24.94 -18.12
N ASN A 85 5.58 24.88 -19.28
CA ASN A 85 5.38 25.75 -20.43
C ASN A 85 5.52 27.25 -20.09
N LEU A 86 6.31 27.56 -19.06
CA LEU A 86 6.62 28.94 -18.71
C LEU A 86 7.76 29.46 -19.60
N PRO A 87 7.78 30.77 -19.92
CA PRO A 87 8.84 31.36 -20.72
C PRO A 87 10.18 31.48 -19.96
N THR A 88 10.17 31.29 -18.64
CA THR A 88 11.34 31.44 -17.76
C THR A 88 11.84 30.07 -17.27
N ALA A 89 13.16 29.98 -17.11
CA ALA A 89 13.82 28.78 -16.60
C ALA A 89 13.62 28.53 -15.09
N ASP A 90 13.51 29.61 -14.33
CA ASP A 90 13.35 29.55 -12.88
C ASP A 90 11.85 29.58 -12.51
N VAL A 91 11.46 28.71 -11.59
CA VAL A 91 10.09 28.61 -11.06
C VAL A 91 10.15 28.71 -9.54
N SER A 92 9.24 29.43 -8.88
CA SER A 92 9.25 29.46 -7.41
C SER A 92 8.98 28.06 -6.83
N LEU A 93 9.59 27.76 -5.69
CA LEU A 93 9.47 26.46 -5.04
C LEU A 93 8.01 26.17 -4.65
N SER A 94 7.27 27.20 -4.20
CA SER A 94 5.84 27.10 -3.93
C SER A 94 5.04 26.67 -5.18
N VAL A 95 5.29 27.30 -6.34
CA VAL A 95 4.63 26.94 -7.61
C VAL A 95 5.02 25.53 -8.03
N PHE A 96 6.32 25.20 -8.00
CA PHE A 96 6.81 23.85 -8.31
C PHE A 96 6.08 22.80 -7.46
N LYS A 97 6.00 22.98 -6.14
CA LYS A 97 5.27 22.08 -5.23
C LYS A 97 3.79 21.95 -5.61
N SER A 98 3.11 23.08 -5.87
CA SER A 98 1.70 23.07 -6.24
C SER A 98 1.41 22.30 -7.54
N LYS A 99 2.32 22.37 -8.53
CA LYS A 99 2.19 21.65 -9.80
C LYS A 99 2.29 20.13 -9.62
N PHE A 100 3.12 19.67 -8.67
CA PHE A 100 3.28 18.25 -8.36
C PHE A 100 2.28 17.72 -7.34
N GLN A 101 1.58 18.58 -6.59
CA GLN A 101 0.75 18.19 -5.44
C GLN A 101 -0.27 17.10 -5.74
N ARG A 102 -0.89 17.09 -6.93
CA ARG A 102 -1.90 16.07 -7.29
C ARG A 102 -1.33 14.68 -7.53
N ALA A 103 -0.06 14.59 -7.91
CA ALA A 103 0.63 13.33 -8.18
C ALA A 103 1.58 12.94 -7.04
N ALA A 104 1.72 13.79 -6.02
CA ALA A 104 2.61 13.56 -4.91
C ALA A 104 2.01 12.54 -3.93
N ILE A 105 2.79 11.52 -3.62
CA ILE A 105 2.54 10.61 -2.50
C ILE A 105 3.47 11.06 -1.36
N ASN A 106 2.87 11.54 -0.27
CA ASN A 106 3.60 12.34 0.74
C ASN A 106 4.28 11.50 1.83
N SER A 107 4.02 10.20 1.89
CA SER A 107 4.67 9.30 2.84
C SER A 107 5.03 7.97 2.19
N THR A 108 6.05 7.31 2.74
CA THR A 108 6.41 5.95 2.33
C THR A 108 5.24 4.99 2.55
N SER A 109 4.51 5.12 3.66
CA SER A 109 3.34 4.27 3.94
C SER A 109 2.26 4.39 2.86
N ASP A 110 1.90 5.63 2.49
CA ASP A 110 0.92 5.85 1.41
C ASP A 110 1.41 5.27 0.09
N TRP A 111 2.72 5.38 -0.20
CA TRP A 111 3.32 4.82 -1.41
C TRP A 111 3.22 3.29 -1.44
N CYS A 112 3.47 2.63 -0.31
CA CYS A 112 3.32 1.18 -0.19
C CYS A 112 1.88 0.74 -0.47
N ILE A 113 0.88 1.48 0.01
CA ILE A 113 -0.54 1.19 -0.24
C ILE A 113 -0.89 1.38 -1.71
N VAL A 114 -0.61 2.58 -2.25
CA VAL A 114 -1.01 2.96 -3.62
C VAL A 114 -0.36 2.06 -4.66
N CYS A 115 0.89 1.62 -4.42
CA CYS A 115 1.61 0.74 -5.33
C CYS A 115 1.49 -0.75 -4.96
N ALA A 116 0.69 -1.12 -3.95
CA ALA A 116 0.57 -2.48 -3.44
C ALA A 116 1.93 -3.16 -3.20
N ASN A 117 2.91 -2.43 -2.66
CA ASN A 117 4.25 -2.93 -2.39
C ASN A 117 4.40 -3.31 -0.92
N GLY A 118 4.56 -4.60 -0.65
CA GLY A 118 4.71 -5.17 0.69
C GLY A 118 6.12 -5.30 1.24
N ALA A 119 7.16 -5.15 0.41
CA ALA A 119 8.50 -5.63 0.75
C ALA A 119 9.59 -4.58 0.53
N ASP A 120 9.64 -4.00 -0.66
CA ASP A 120 10.79 -3.19 -1.08
C ASP A 120 10.69 -1.75 -0.59
N ARG A 121 11.83 -1.03 -0.64
CA ARG A 121 11.91 0.43 -0.44
C ARG A 121 11.34 0.93 0.90
N GLY A 122 11.45 0.10 1.94
CA GLY A 122 11.00 0.40 3.30
C GLY A 122 9.58 -0.08 3.61
N CYS A 123 8.85 -0.61 2.62
CA CYS A 123 7.47 -1.07 2.81
C CYS A 123 7.34 -2.27 3.75
N GLY A 124 8.35 -3.15 3.81
CA GLY A 124 8.35 -4.27 4.76
C GLY A 124 8.36 -3.86 6.23
N THR A 125 8.66 -2.60 6.54
CA THR A 125 8.61 -2.04 7.91
C THR A 125 7.35 -1.21 8.17
N CYS A 126 6.52 -0.98 7.15
CA CYS A 126 5.25 -0.31 7.31
C CYS A 126 4.24 -1.31 7.86
N GLU A 127 3.96 -1.27 9.16
CA GLU A 127 2.82 -2.00 9.74
C GLU A 127 1.52 -1.41 9.16
N ASN A 128 1.00 -2.03 8.09
CA ASN A 128 -0.20 -1.55 7.44
C ASN A 128 -1.21 -2.69 7.20
N PRO A 129 -2.33 -2.73 7.95
CA PRO A 129 -3.34 -3.78 7.80
C PRO A 129 -4.00 -3.80 6.42
N ALA A 130 -4.04 -2.68 5.68
CA ALA A 130 -4.56 -2.63 4.31
C ALA A 130 -3.60 -3.30 3.30
N LEU A 131 -2.30 -3.26 3.57
CA LEU A 131 -1.30 -3.94 2.75
C LEU A 131 -1.28 -5.44 3.06
N ALA A 132 -1.49 -5.82 4.31
CA ALA A 132 -1.66 -7.22 4.70
C ALA A 132 -2.92 -7.83 4.07
N SER A 133 -4.03 -7.10 3.97
CA SER A 133 -5.25 -7.57 3.31
C SER A 133 -5.12 -7.61 1.77
N ALA A 134 -4.42 -6.63 1.17
CA ALA A 134 -4.13 -6.65 -0.27
C ALA A 134 -3.15 -7.77 -0.66
N ALA A 135 -2.12 -8.01 0.15
CA ALA A 135 -1.22 -9.13 -0.02
C ALA A 135 -1.99 -10.45 0.11
N ALA A 136 -2.85 -10.60 1.13
CA ALA A 136 -3.72 -11.77 1.30
C ALA A 136 -4.68 -12.01 0.11
N ALA A 137 -5.19 -10.93 -0.51
CA ALA A 137 -6.03 -11.02 -1.70
C ALA A 137 -5.25 -11.49 -2.93
N ALA A 138 -3.99 -11.06 -3.10
CA ALA A 138 -3.14 -11.50 -4.20
C ALA A 138 -2.78 -12.99 -4.12
N ILE A 139 -2.61 -13.55 -2.91
CA ILE A 139 -2.38 -15.00 -2.71
C ILE A 139 -3.65 -15.83 -2.98
N ALA A 140 -4.83 -15.23 -2.89
CA ALA A 140 -6.09 -15.89 -3.20
C ALA A 140 -6.35 -16.01 -4.72
N GLU A 141 -5.70 -15.16 -5.53
CA GLU A 141 -5.90 -15.12 -6.98
C GLU A 141 -5.12 -16.20 -7.75
N GLU A 142 -4.09 -16.83 -7.14
CA GLU A 142 -3.29 -17.87 -7.82
C GLU A 142 -3.98 -19.25 -7.87
N ASN A 143 -5.08 -19.47 -7.14
CA ASN A 143 -5.75 -20.78 -7.04
C ASN A 143 -7.22 -20.82 -7.52
N GLY A 144 -7.70 -19.81 -8.25
CA GLY A 144 -9.14 -19.68 -8.54
C GLY A 144 -9.49 -19.22 -9.95
N SER A 145 -9.33 -20.09 -10.95
CA SER A 145 -10.06 -19.96 -12.21
C SER A 145 -11.56 -20.16 -11.94
N GLY A 146 -12.32 -19.08 -11.82
CA GLY A 146 -13.78 -19.16 -11.75
C GLY A 146 -14.46 -17.85 -11.39
N ASN A 147 -15.24 -17.31 -12.33
CA ASN A 147 -16.08 -16.13 -12.17
C ASN A 147 -17.02 -16.26 -10.95
N GLY A 148 -16.66 -15.63 -9.83
CA GLY A 148 -17.51 -15.52 -8.65
C GLY A 148 -17.15 -14.26 -7.87
N LYS A 149 -18.09 -13.30 -7.81
CA LYS A 149 -17.99 -12.14 -6.92
C LYS A 149 -17.97 -12.64 -5.47
N LEU A 150 -16.80 -12.66 -4.84
CA LEU A 150 -16.68 -12.98 -3.41
C LEU A 150 -17.00 -11.74 -2.58
N THR A 151 -17.96 -11.88 -1.67
CA THR A 151 -18.35 -10.82 -0.72
C THR A 151 -17.39 -10.82 0.47
N LEU A 152 -17.22 -9.65 1.09
CA LEU A 152 -16.25 -9.33 2.16
C LEU A 152 -16.33 -10.22 3.44
N ALA A 153 -17.27 -11.15 3.52
CA ALA A 153 -17.45 -12.02 4.68
C ALA A 153 -16.48 -13.23 4.72
N GLU A 154 -15.86 -13.60 3.59
CA GLU A 154 -15.06 -14.83 3.50
C GLU A 154 -13.54 -14.63 3.69
N ALA A 155 -13.06 -13.37 3.72
CA ALA A 155 -11.64 -13.08 3.96
C ALA A 155 -11.20 -13.37 5.41
N GLY A 156 -12.13 -13.44 6.37
CA GLY A 156 -11.82 -13.74 7.77
C GLY A 156 -11.47 -15.21 8.06
N VAL A 157 -11.96 -16.14 7.24
CA VAL A 157 -11.84 -17.59 7.49
C VAL A 157 -10.41 -18.09 7.23
N ILE A 158 -9.72 -17.51 6.24
CA ILE A 158 -8.36 -17.94 5.86
C ILE A 158 -7.36 -17.53 6.94
N GLY A 159 -7.49 -16.32 7.52
CA GLY A 159 -6.67 -15.88 8.64
C GLY A 159 -6.87 -16.75 9.90
N ALA A 160 -8.10 -17.18 10.16
CA ALA A 160 -8.42 -18.09 11.27
C ALA A 160 -7.83 -19.49 11.05
N ALA A 161 -7.83 -20.01 9.82
CA ALA A 161 -7.27 -21.33 9.51
C ALA A 161 -5.75 -21.38 9.69
N VAL A 162 -5.03 -20.35 9.22
CA VAL A 162 -3.56 -20.28 9.36
C VAL A 162 -3.15 -20.11 10.82
N THR A 163 -3.82 -19.24 11.58
CA THR A 163 -3.56 -19.09 13.01
C THR A 163 -3.86 -20.37 13.78
N ALA A 164 -4.97 -21.06 13.48
CA ALA A 164 -5.26 -22.36 14.09
C ALA A 164 -4.15 -23.39 13.79
N ALA A 165 -3.68 -23.47 12.55
CA ALA A 165 -2.62 -24.39 12.15
C ALA A 165 -1.28 -24.12 12.86
N THR A 166 -0.88 -22.85 13.00
CA THR A 166 0.37 -22.50 13.70
C THR A 166 0.29 -22.78 15.18
N PHE A 167 -0.84 -22.48 15.83
CA PHE A 167 -1.04 -22.83 17.24
C PHE A 167 -1.04 -24.36 17.45
N ILE A 168 -1.69 -25.14 16.57
CA ILE A 168 -1.67 -26.61 16.64
C ILE A 168 -0.25 -27.15 16.51
N ALA A 169 0.54 -26.66 15.54
CA ALA A 169 1.93 -27.09 15.36
C ALA A 169 2.81 -26.74 16.57
N LEU A 170 2.64 -25.56 17.15
CA LEU A 170 3.36 -25.14 18.34
C LEU A 170 2.99 -26.02 19.55
N PHE A 171 1.69 -26.27 19.77
CA PHE A 171 1.24 -27.17 20.83
C PHE A 171 1.76 -28.61 20.64
N ALA A 172 1.76 -29.12 19.41
CA ALA A 172 2.32 -30.44 19.10
C ALA A 172 3.82 -30.51 19.38
N ALA A 173 4.59 -29.47 19.05
CA ALA A 173 6.01 -29.39 19.35
C ALA A 173 6.28 -29.34 20.86
N LEU A 174 5.49 -28.60 21.63
CA LEU A 174 5.61 -28.50 23.09
C LEU A 174 5.26 -29.82 23.80
N VAL A 175 4.31 -30.58 23.26
CA VAL A 175 3.99 -31.95 23.74
C VAL A 175 5.10 -32.93 23.35
N PHE A 176 5.63 -32.85 22.12
CA PHE A 176 6.72 -33.71 21.65
C PHE A 176 8.02 -33.49 22.45
N LEU A 177 8.32 -32.25 22.82
CA LEU A 177 9.47 -31.90 23.67
C LEU A 177 9.24 -32.20 25.17
N GLY A 178 8.08 -32.76 25.54
CA GLY A 178 7.78 -33.17 26.92
C GLY A 178 7.56 -32.02 27.90
N ILE A 179 7.43 -30.79 27.41
CA ILE A 179 7.28 -29.58 28.24
C ILE A 179 5.83 -29.46 28.74
N ILE A 180 4.87 -29.99 27.97
CA ILE A 180 3.46 -30.08 28.34
C ILE A 180 3.06 -31.55 28.45
N SER A 181 2.85 -32.04 29.67
CA SER A 181 2.29 -33.37 29.92
C SER A 181 0.76 -33.31 29.77
N VAL A 182 0.23 -33.86 28.68
CA VAL A 182 -1.21 -34.11 28.56
C VAL A 182 -1.58 -35.23 29.55
N GLY A 183 -2.13 -34.84 30.69
CA GLY A 183 -2.60 -35.77 31.71
C GLY A 183 -3.66 -36.71 31.13
N ARG A 184 -3.34 -38.00 31.03
CA ARG A 184 -4.25 -39.04 30.56
C ARG A 184 -5.37 -39.19 31.60
N LYS A 185 -6.58 -38.68 31.33
CA LYS A 185 -7.73 -38.96 32.19
C LYS A 185 -8.05 -40.46 32.06
N SER A 186 -7.74 -41.20 33.12
CA SER A 186 -8.04 -42.62 33.26
C SER A 186 -9.54 -42.86 33.11
N THR A 187 -9.94 -43.52 32.03
CA THR A 187 -11.26 -44.15 31.91
C THR A 187 -11.35 -45.24 32.97
N ARG A 188 -11.91 -44.91 34.14
CA ARG A 188 -12.42 -45.90 35.08
C ARG A 188 -13.90 -46.05 34.80
N GLY A 189 -14.25 -47.16 34.14
CA GLY A 189 -15.62 -47.62 34.07
C GLY A 189 -16.14 -47.91 35.47
N ALA A 190 -17.27 -47.31 35.80
CA ALA A 190 -18.21 -47.81 36.81
C ALA A 190 -19.59 -47.60 36.20
N GLY A 191 -20.21 -48.71 35.80
CA GLY A 191 -21.54 -48.70 35.21
C GLY A 191 -22.58 -48.24 36.23
N ASN A 192 -23.62 -47.59 35.73
CA ASN A 192 -24.94 -47.72 36.29
C ASN A 192 -26.00 -47.52 35.20
N LYS A 193 -26.77 -48.59 35.02
CA LYS A 193 -28.17 -48.70 34.60
C LYS A 193 -28.64 -47.95 33.35
N PHE A 194 -28.78 -48.77 32.31
CA PHE A 194 -29.90 -48.82 31.38
C PHE A 194 -31.25 -48.42 32.02
N GLU A 195 -31.91 -47.41 31.46
CA GLU A 195 -33.36 -47.38 31.36
C GLU A 195 -33.77 -46.71 30.04
N THR A 196 -34.50 -47.47 29.24
CA THR A 196 -35.06 -47.13 27.94
C THR A 196 -36.33 -46.32 28.12
N GLY A 197 -36.43 -45.18 27.44
CA GLY A 197 -37.64 -44.36 27.41
C GLY A 197 -37.74 -43.59 26.11
N SER A 198 -38.20 -44.29 25.07
CA SER A 198 -38.69 -43.72 23.82
C SER A 198 -40.01 -43.00 24.08
N SER A 199 -40.10 -41.71 23.74
CA SER A 199 -41.34 -41.08 23.29
C SER A 199 -41.04 -39.92 22.36
N THR A 200 -41.21 -40.19 21.07
CA THR A 200 -41.76 -39.22 20.12
C THR A 200 -43.08 -38.69 20.66
N GLU A 201 -43.22 -37.37 20.80
CA GLU A 201 -44.55 -36.76 20.83
C GLU A 201 -44.59 -35.55 19.91
N LYS A 202 -45.43 -35.73 18.90
CA LYS A 202 -45.89 -34.80 17.89
C LYS A 202 -47.26 -34.37 18.39
N LEU A 203 -47.47 -33.07 18.61
CA LEU A 203 -48.82 -32.52 18.83
C LEU A 203 -49.01 -31.37 17.84
N ASP A 204 -49.69 -31.73 16.76
CA ASP A 204 -50.38 -30.83 15.86
C ASP A 204 -51.75 -30.47 16.49
N HIS A 205 -52.23 -29.27 16.14
CA HIS A 205 -53.63 -28.81 16.16
C HIS A 205 -54.35 -28.48 17.49
N GLU A 206 -54.74 -27.21 17.63
CA GLU A 206 -56.17 -26.83 17.70
C GLU A 206 -56.35 -25.36 17.28
N SER A 207 -57.39 -25.15 16.47
CA SER A 207 -57.79 -23.89 15.83
C SER A 207 -58.83 -23.11 16.66
N ASP A 208 -59.21 -21.95 16.11
CA ASP A 208 -60.42 -21.14 16.37
C ASP A 208 -60.39 -20.15 17.55
N HIS A 209 -61.07 -18.99 17.51
CA HIS A 209 -61.67 -18.13 16.47
C HIS A 209 -62.24 -16.92 17.26
N SER A 210 -62.41 -15.76 16.61
CA SER A 210 -63.28 -14.64 17.03
C SER A 210 -62.75 -13.74 18.17
N GLY A 211 -62.79 -12.42 18.12
CA GLY A 211 -63.38 -11.47 17.18
C GLY A 211 -63.49 -10.10 17.84
N SER A 212 -63.29 -9.05 17.04
CA SER A 212 -63.96 -7.72 17.06
C SER A 212 -63.98 -6.83 18.32
N ARG A 213 -63.48 -5.59 18.17
CA ARG A 213 -64.12 -4.27 18.44
C ARG A 213 -63.10 -3.22 18.93
N THR A 214 -62.75 -2.23 18.10
CA THR A 214 -63.37 -0.88 17.91
C THR A 214 -63.16 0.12 19.05
N GLY A 215 -62.79 1.34 18.68
CA GLY A 215 -62.95 2.57 19.47
C GLY A 215 -61.64 3.36 19.49
N GLN A 216 -61.34 4.20 18.48
CA GLN A 216 -61.82 5.57 18.22
C GLN A 216 -60.75 6.57 18.65
#